data_AF-A0AA89BU86-F1
#
_entry.id   AF-A0AA89BU86-F1
#
_cell.length_a   1.000
_cell.length_b   1.000
_cell.length_c   1.000
_cell.angle_alpha   90.00
_cell.angle_beta   90.00
_cell.angle_gamma   90.00
#
_symmetry.space_group_name_H-M   'P 1'
#
loop_
_entity.id
_entity.type
_entity.pdbx_description
1 polymer ?
#
loop_
_entity_poly.entity_id
_entity_poly.type
_entity_poly.pdbx_seq_one_letter_code
_entity_poly.pdbx_strand_id
1 'polypeptide(L)'
;MALLYAVTVQILPVTRSLLQPRSFTIEQINVPIKCRLNINIRKRFLPSDFGCEEDMISVLPPFQAVLDKKKRIRRAIEAAGIPYTYVSASCFGAYFVNYLLRPHEEHDDIIVYGYGEAKVVLNFEEDIASNTIKVAIESRTCNSVVIVRPPSYVVSQLKLISI
;
A
#
# COMPACT_ATOMS: atom_id res chain seq x y z
N MET A 1 -0.82 -12.50 -21.10
CA MET A 1 -0.76 -11.07 -21.51
C MET A 1 -1.91 -10.22 -20.94
N ALA A 2 -3.16 -10.70 -20.85
CA ALA A 2 -4.26 -9.94 -20.21
C ALA A 2 -4.18 -9.85 -18.67
N LEU A 3 -3.57 -10.84 -18.00
CA LEU A 3 -3.35 -10.81 -16.55
C LEU A 3 -2.39 -9.69 -16.13
N LEU A 4 -1.39 -9.43 -16.97
CA LEU A 4 -0.43 -8.36 -16.75
C LEU A 4 -1.10 -7.00 -16.86
N TYR A 5 -2.13 -6.83 -17.71
CA TYR A 5 -2.80 -5.55 -17.97
C TYR A 5 -3.72 -5.09 -16.82
N ALA A 6 -4.50 -5.99 -16.21
CA ALA A 6 -5.33 -5.63 -15.05
C ALA A 6 -4.47 -5.35 -13.79
N VAL A 7 -3.36 -6.08 -13.65
CA VAL A 7 -2.37 -5.86 -12.59
C VAL A 7 -1.57 -4.57 -12.87
N THR A 8 -1.20 -4.26 -14.12
CA THR A 8 -0.49 -3.00 -14.44
C THR A 8 -1.37 -1.76 -14.28
N VAL A 9 -2.68 -1.83 -14.50
CA VAL A 9 -3.58 -0.68 -14.26
C VAL A 9 -3.66 -0.31 -12.77
N GLN A 10 -3.35 -1.24 -11.85
CA GLN A 10 -3.25 -0.98 -10.41
C GLN A 10 -1.82 -0.89 -9.86
N ILE A 11 -0.80 -1.39 -10.57
CA ILE A 11 0.62 -1.31 -10.15
C ILE A 11 1.35 -0.09 -10.74
N LEU A 12 1.02 0.40 -11.95
CA LEU A 12 1.61 1.66 -12.46
C LEU A 12 1.36 2.93 -11.62
N PRO A 13 0.28 3.06 -10.83
CA PRO A 13 0.10 4.25 -10.00
C PRO A 13 0.79 4.20 -8.64
N VAL A 14 1.38 3.06 -8.26
CA VAL A 14 2.06 2.92 -6.98
C VAL A 14 3.27 3.88 -6.89
N THR A 15 4.04 4.04 -7.97
CA THR A 15 5.14 5.02 -8.06
C THR A 15 4.66 6.47 -8.25
N ARG A 16 3.46 6.67 -8.82
CA ARG A 16 2.91 8.02 -9.11
C ARG A 16 2.15 8.64 -7.93
N SER A 17 1.60 7.82 -7.03
CA SER A 17 0.86 8.27 -5.84
C SER A 17 1.71 9.11 -4.87
N LEU A 18 3.01 8.84 -4.83
CA LEU A 18 3.98 9.54 -3.96
C LEU A 18 4.43 10.89 -4.53
N LEU A 19 4.36 11.07 -5.86
CA LEU A 19 4.78 12.30 -6.53
C LEU A 19 3.64 13.32 -6.66
N GLN A 20 2.37 12.88 -6.73
CA GLN A 20 1.20 13.76 -6.87
C GLN A 20 -0.06 13.23 -6.15
N PRO A 21 -0.14 13.33 -4.82
CA PRO A 21 -1.24 12.77 -4.03
C PRO A 21 -2.61 13.45 -4.24
N ARG A 22 -2.68 14.65 -4.82
CA ARG A 22 -3.95 15.39 -5.01
C ARG A 22 -4.80 14.86 -6.16
N SER A 23 -4.19 14.45 -7.27
CA SER A 23 -4.89 14.09 -8.51
C SER A 23 -5.45 12.67 -8.49
N PHE A 24 -4.78 11.74 -7.79
CA PHE A 24 -5.07 10.30 -7.90
C PHE A 24 -6.36 9.85 -7.18
N THR A 25 -6.67 10.43 -6.02
CA THR A 25 -7.85 10.04 -5.21
C THR A 25 -9.20 10.31 -5.88
N ILE A 26 -9.31 11.35 -6.72
CA ILE A 26 -10.54 11.67 -7.45
C ILE A 26 -10.71 10.74 -8.66
N GLU A 27 -9.61 10.35 -9.32
CA GLU A 27 -9.65 9.44 -10.46
C GLU A 27 -10.19 8.06 -10.07
N GLN A 28 -9.86 7.52 -8.89
CA GLN A 28 -10.35 6.21 -8.43
C GLN A 28 -11.88 6.16 -8.27
N ILE A 29 -12.52 7.27 -7.94
CA ILE A 29 -13.98 7.39 -7.85
C ILE A 29 -14.62 7.34 -9.25
N ASN A 30 -13.90 7.80 -10.27
CA ASN A 30 -14.36 7.90 -11.66
C ASN A 30 -13.87 6.75 -12.56
N VAL A 31 -13.09 5.79 -12.06
CA VAL A 31 -12.70 4.62 -12.85
C VAL A 31 -13.96 3.79 -13.14
N PRO A 32 -14.40 3.66 -14.42
CA PRO A 32 -15.51 2.78 -14.73
C PRO A 32 -15.07 1.35 -14.40
N ILE A 33 -15.69 0.75 -13.38
CA ILE A 33 -15.42 -0.61 -12.93
C ILE A 33 -15.96 -1.57 -14.00
N LYS A 34 -15.18 -1.79 -15.05
CA LYS A 34 -15.53 -2.67 -16.18
C LYS A 34 -14.42 -3.68 -16.42
N CYS A 35 -14.26 -4.61 -15.48
CA CYS A 35 -13.33 -5.74 -15.62
C CYS A 35 -13.97 -6.89 -16.45
N ARG A 36 -13.66 -6.93 -17.76
CA ARG A 36 -13.91 -8.08 -18.64
C ARG A 36 -12.71 -9.03 -18.62
N LEU A 37 -12.64 -9.92 -17.63
CA LEU A 37 -11.77 -11.10 -17.65
C LEU A 37 -12.64 -12.36 -17.59
N ASN A 38 -12.42 -13.27 -18.55
CA ASN A 38 -13.12 -14.56 -18.75
C ASN A 38 -12.36 -15.69 -18.04
N ILE A 39 -12.28 -15.61 -16.72
CA ILE A 39 -11.70 -16.65 -15.88
C ILE A 39 -12.53 -16.69 -14.59
N ASN A 40 -12.76 -17.88 -14.02
CA ASN A 40 -13.55 -18.11 -12.79
C ASN A 40 -12.94 -17.50 -11.51
N ILE A 41 -12.18 -16.41 -11.63
CA ILE A 41 -11.67 -15.62 -10.53
C ILE A 41 -12.83 -14.79 -9.99
N ARG A 42 -13.11 -14.90 -8.68
CA ARG A 42 -14.03 -13.99 -8.00
C ARG A 42 -13.54 -12.56 -8.22
N LYS A 43 -14.25 -11.81 -9.06
CA LYS A 43 -13.94 -10.42 -9.38
C LYS A 43 -14.09 -9.59 -8.10
N ARG A 44 -13.04 -8.87 -7.73
CA ARG A 44 -13.07 -7.93 -6.61
C ARG A 44 -12.20 -6.72 -6.90
N PHE A 45 -12.45 -5.64 -6.17
CA PHE A 45 -11.74 -4.38 -6.28
C PHE A 45 -10.69 -4.26 -5.17
N LEU A 46 -9.48 -3.81 -5.53
CA LEU A 46 -8.42 -3.47 -4.61
C LEU A 46 -8.17 -1.95 -4.74
N PRO A 47 -8.60 -1.12 -3.78
CA PRO A 47 -8.26 0.30 -3.77
C PRO A 47 -6.75 0.52 -3.53
N SER A 48 -6.30 1.75 -3.75
CA SER A 48 -4.88 2.11 -3.61
C SER A 48 -4.52 2.40 -2.15
N ASP A 49 -4.61 1.36 -1.31
CA ASP A 49 -4.36 1.48 0.14
C ASP A 49 -2.87 1.33 0.44
N PHE A 50 -2.27 0.20 0.09
CA PHE A 50 -0.82 -0.12 0.04
C PHE A 50 0.07 0.65 1.02
N GLY A 51 -0.35 0.77 2.28
CA GLY A 51 0.35 1.53 3.31
C GLY A 51 -0.03 1.03 4.69
N CYS A 52 -0.33 1.95 5.60
CA CYS A 52 -0.89 1.65 6.91
C CYS A 52 -2.36 1.25 6.81
N GLU A 53 -2.88 0.61 7.85
CA GLU A 53 -4.31 0.34 7.97
C GLU A 53 -5.04 1.58 8.48
N GLU A 54 -5.60 2.39 7.57
CA GLU A 54 -6.13 3.71 7.88
C GLU A 54 -7.29 3.69 8.88
N ASP A 55 -8.13 2.65 8.90
CA ASP A 55 -9.28 2.58 9.81
C ASP A 55 -8.87 2.29 11.26
N MET A 56 -7.62 1.88 11.50
CA MET A 56 -7.11 1.52 12.83
C MET A 56 -6.21 2.60 13.48
N ILE A 57 -5.89 3.68 12.76
CA ILE A 57 -4.93 4.69 13.25
C ILE A 57 -5.47 6.11 13.18
N SER A 58 -4.89 6.97 14.03
CA SER A 58 -4.99 8.42 13.93
C SER A 58 -3.58 9.01 13.92
N VAL A 59 -3.36 9.97 13.03
CA VAL A 59 -2.05 10.55 12.74
C VAL A 59 -2.14 12.08 12.73
N LEU A 60 -1.00 12.75 12.55
CA LEU A 60 -0.96 14.21 12.48
C LEU A 60 -1.85 14.74 11.34
N PRO A 61 -2.48 15.93 11.52
CA PRO A 61 -3.49 16.45 10.60
C PRO A 61 -3.13 16.43 9.10
N PRO A 62 -1.88 16.75 8.69
CA PRO A 62 -1.51 16.72 7.27
C PRO A 62 -1.67 15.32 6.64
N PHE A 63 -1.26 14.27 7.36
CA PHE A 63 -1.36 12.91 6.87
C PHE A 63 -2.77 12.34 7.10
N GLN A 64 -3.46 12.74 8.17
CA GLN A 64 -4.84 12.35 8.43
C GLN A 64 -5.77 12.74 7.27
N ALA A 65 -5.60 13.94 6.72
CA ALA A 65 -6.36 14.39 5.56
C ALA A 65 -6.16 13.53 4.30
N VAL A 66 -5.02 12.83 4.18
CA VAL A 66 -4.77 11.87 3.10
C VAL A 66 -5.48 10.55 3.40
N LEU A 67 -5.36 10.04 4.64
CA LEU A 67 -6.02 8.80 5.07
C LEU A 67 -7.55 8.91 4.98
N ASP A 68 -8.13 10.06 5.35
CA ASP A 68 -9.57 10.30 5.29
C ASP A 68 -10.12 10.20 3.86
N LYS A 69 -9.32 10.52 2.84
CA LYS A 69 -9.72 10.32 1.44
C LYS A 69 -9.79 8.84 1.07
N LYS A 70 -8.85 8.02 1.56
CA LYS A 70 -8.88 6.56 1.35
C LYS A 70 -10.05 5.93 2.08
N LYS A 71 -10.32 6.35 3.33
CA LYS A 71 -11.52 5.94 4.09
C LYS A 71 -12.81 6.21 3.32
N ARG A 72 -12.94 7.39 2.69
CA ARG A 72 -14.10 7.72 1.85
C ARG A 72 -14.26 6.76 0.67
N ILE A 73 -13.16 6.37 0.02
CA ILE A 73 -13.17 5.37 -1.05
C ILE A 73 -13.66 4.01 -0.52
N ARG A 74 -13.13 3.55 0.63
CA ARG A 74 -13.57 2.30 1.28
C ARG A 74 -15.08 2.32 1.57
N ARG A 75 -15.58 3.39 2.16
CA ARG A 75 -17.02 3.54 2.43
C ARG A 75 -17.88 3.53 1.16
N ALA A 76 -17.40 4.15 0.08
CA ALA A 76 -18.09 4.14 -1.21
C ALA A 76 -18.14 2.73 -1.85
N ILE A 77 -17.04 1.98 -1.76
CA ILE A 77 -16.95 0.58 -2.24
C ILE A 77 -17.94 -0.31 -1.47
N GLU A 78 -17.95 -0.19 -0.14
CA GLU A 78 -18.86 -0.93 0.73
C GLU A 78 -20.33 -0.59 0.46
N ALA A 79 -20.67 0.70 0.36
CA ALA A 79 -22.03 1.16 0.07
C ALA A 79 -22.53 0.70 -1.30
N ALA A 80 -21.62 0.55 -2.28
CA ALA A 80 -21.95 0.03 -3.60
C ALA A 80 -22.05 -1.51 -3.66
N GLY A 81 -21.76 -2.22 -2.56
CA GLY A 81 -21.78 -3.68 -2.51
C GLY A 81 -20.72 -4.35 -3.41
N ILE A 82 -19.65 -3.62 -3.75
CA ILE A 82 -18.57 -4.12 -4.60
C ILE A 82 -17.69 -5.07 -3.77
N PRO A 83 -17.44 -6.32 -4.21
CA PRO A 83 -16.50 -7.18 -3.51
C PRO A 83 -15.12 -6.55 -3.45
N TYR A 84 -14.47 -6.55 -2.28
CA TYR A 84 -13.21 -5.83 -2.09
C TYR A 84 -12.15 -6.63 -1.34
N THR A 85 -10.91 -6.15 -1.42
CA THR A 85 -9.85 -6.50 -0.46
C THR A 85 -9.04 -5.24 -0.19
N TYR A 86 -8.91 -4.83 1.07
CA TYR A 86 -8.06 -3.71 1.46
C TYR A 86 -6.70 -4.25 1.89
N VAL A 87 -5.62 -3.74 1.28
CA VAL A 87 -4.27 -4.28 1.51
C VAL A 87 -3.43 -3.26 2.26
N SER A 88 -3.16 -3.54 3.53
CA SER A 88 -2.19 -2.81 4.35
C SER A 88 -0.81 -3.42 4.14
N ALA A 89 -0.06 -2.86 3.18
CA ALA A 89 1.27 -3.34 2.78
C ALA A 89 2.41 -2.85 3.68
N SER A 90 2.11 -2.08 4.73
CA SER A 90 3.11 -1.44 5.60
C SER A 90 4.05 -0.51 4.82
N CYS A 91 5.34 -0.48 5.14
CA CYS A 91 6.31 0.40 4.50
C CYS A 91 6.98 -0.31 3.32
N PHE A 92 7.15 0.44 2.23
CA PHE A 92 7.86 -0.02 1.03
C PHE A 92 9.36 -0.03 1.29
N GLY A 93 9.97 -1.21 1.22
CA GLY A 93 11.33 -1.46 1.66
C GLY A 93 12.33 -0.57 0.94
N ALA A 94 12.43 -0.66 -0.39
CA ALA A 94 13.40 0.13 -1.13
C ALA A 94 13.14 1.64 -1.02
N TYR A 95 11.87 2.05 -1.05
CA TYR A 95 11.51 3.47 -0.85
C TYR A 95 12.01 4.02 0.50
N PHE A 96 11.66 3.35 1.61
CA PHE A 96 12.04 3.83 2.94
C PHE A 96 13.53 3.65 3.24
N VAL A 97 14.19 2.61 2.72
CA VAL A 97 15.65 2.47 2.84
C VAL A 97 16.36 3.63 2.14
N ASN A 98 15.94 3.98 0.92
CA ASN A 98 16.51 5.13 0.21
C ASN A 98 16.26 6.45 0.94
N TYR A 99 15.07 6.63 1.51
CA TYR A 99 14.72 7.83 2.26
C TYR A 99 15.47 7.97 3.60
N LEU A 100 15.61 6.88 4.35
CA LEU A 100 16.19 6.89 5.68
C LEU A 100 17.73 6.84 5.66
N LEU A 101 18.33 6.05 4.75
CA LEU A 101 19.77 5.81 4.72
C LEU A 101 20.48 6.59 3.61
N ARG A 102 19.76 7.18 2.65
CA ARG A 102 20.32 7.95 1.53
C ARG A 102 21.57 7.30 0.88
N PRO A 103 21.56 5.99 0.57
CA PRO A 103 22.77 5.23 0.21
C PRO A 103 23.43 5.69 -1.10
N HIS A 104 22.79 6.60 -1.84
CA HIS A 104 23.26 7.20 -3.08
C HIS A 104 23.98 8.55 -2.88
N GLU A 105 23.99 9.08 -1.65
CA GLU A 105 24.68 10.31 -1.28
C GLU A 105 25.92 9.98 -0.44
N GLU A 106 27.02 10.72 -0.63
CA GLU A 106 28.14 10.69 0.31
C GLU A 106 27.81 11.59 1.51
N HIS A 107 27.67 10.98 2.68
CA HIS A 107 27.33 11.67 3.92
C HIS A 107 27.88 10.91 5.13
N ASP A 108 28.31 11.65 6.16
CA ASP A 108 28.82 11.08 7.41
C ASP A 108 27.74 11.03 8.50
N ASP A 109 26.51 11.46 8.20
CA ASP A 109 25.42 11.64 9.15
C ASP A 109 24.10 10.98 8.72
N ILE A 110 23.37 10.41 9.67
CA ILE A 110 22.03 9.85 9.42
C ILE A 110 21.02 10.54 10.33
N ILE A 111 19.91 10.99 9.75
CA ILE A 111 18.80 11.60 10.49
C ILE A 111 17.98 10.49 11.16
N VAL A 112 17.92 10.51 12.49
CA VAL A 112 17.05 9.62 13.27
C VAL A 112 15.77 10.36 13.65
N TYR A 113 14.62 9.78 13.31
CA TYR A 113 13.32 10.36 13.65
C TYR A 113 12.87 9.88 15.04
N GLY A 114 12.72 10.84 15.97
CA GLY A 114 12.43 10.53 17.38
C GLY A 114 13.59 9.77 18.03
N TYR A 115 13.29 8.71 18.78
CA TYR A 115 14.30 7.85 19.41
C TYR A 115 14.84 6.74 18.49
N GLY A 116 14.23 6.53 17.32
CA GLY A 116 14.65 5.48 16.37
C GLY A 116 14.37 4.03 16.77
N GLU A 117 13.75 3.79 17.93
CA GLU A 117 13.41 2.45 18.46
C GLU A 117 12.05 1.93 17.95
N ALA A 118 11.22 2.80 17.38
CA ALA A 118 9.92 2.44 16.86
C ALA A 118 10.04 1.37 15.77
N LYS A 119 9.28 0.28 15.89
CA LYS A 119 9.32 -0.84 14.97
C LYS A 119 8.35 -0.63 13.81
N VAL A 120 8.86 -0.82 12.59
CA VAL A 120 8.09 -0.80 11.34
C VAL A 120 8.31 -2.10 10.58
N VAL A 121 7.46 -2.37 9.60
CA VAL A 121 7.61 -3.51 8.69
C VAL A 121 8.07 -2.98 7.34
N LEU A 122 9.26 -3.36 6.90
CA LEU A 122 9.79 -3.00 5.59
C LEU A 122 9.61 -4.17 4.62
N ASN A 123 8.54 -4.16 3.83
CA ASN A 123 8.29 -5.18 2.81
C ASN A 123 8.93 -4.75 1.49
N PHE A 124 9.74 -5.61 0.87
CA PHE A 124 10.25 -5.34 -0.47
C PHE A 124 9.09 -5.29 -1.48
N GLU A 125 9.19 -4.38 -2.44
CA GLU A 125 8.11 -4.05 -3.37
C GLU A 125 7.66 -5.27 -4.21
N GLU A 126 8.59 -6.17 -4.54
CA GLU A 126 8.28 -7.44 -5.22
C GLU A 126 7.42 -8.37 -4.35
N ASP A 127 7.69 -8.45 -3.05
CA ASP A 127 6.89 -9.22 -2.10
C ASP A 127 5.49 -8.60 -1.92
N ILE A 128 5.41 -7.27 -1.91
CA ILE A 128 4.12 -6.55 -1.87
C ILE A 128 3.30 -6.91 -3.11
N ALA A 129 3.89 -6.85 -4.31
CA ALA A 129 3.22 -7.18 -5.55
C ALA A 129 2.75 -8.65 -5.58
N SER A 130 3.63 -9.59 -5.21
CA SER A 130 3.32 -11.03 -5.14
C SER A 130 2.19 -11.32 -4.16
N ASN A 131 2.25 -10.77 -2.95
CA ASN A 131 1.19 -10.93 -1.96
C ASN A 131 -0.12 -10.28 -2.41
N THR A 132 -0.07 -9.13 -3.07
CA THR A 132 -1.26 -8.46 -3.63
C THR A 132 -1.98 -9.33 -4.65
N ILE A 133 -1.25 -10.00 -5.54
CA ILE A 133 -1.84 -10.94 -6.51
C ILE A 133 -2.47 -12.14 -5.79
N LYS A 134 -1.78 -12.71 -4.80
CA LYS A 134 -2.29 -13.84 -4.01
C LYS A 134 -3.59 -13.47 -3.31
N VAL A 135 -3.64 -12.32 -2.63
CA VAL A 135 -4.84 -11.89 -1.91
C VAL A 135 -5.97 -11.49 -2.86
N ALA A 136 -5.69 -11.08 -4.10
CA ALA A 136 -6.74 -10.78 -5.08
C ALA A 136 -7.49 -12.03 -5.56
N ILE A 137 -6.81 -13.19 -5.63
CA ILE A 137 -7.40 -14.45 -6.10
C ILE A 137 -7.93 -15.34 -4.96
N GLU A 138 -7.37 -15.20 -3.76
CA GLU A 138 -7.71 -16.03 -2.60
C GLU A 138 -9.14 -15.77 -2.10
N SER A 139 -9.93 -16.83 -1.92
CA SER A 139 -11.34 -16.71 -1.53
C SER A 139 -11.54 -16.15 -0.12
N ARG A 140 -10.60 -16.45 0.79
CA ARG A 140 -10.62 -16.07 2.21
C ARG A 140 -10.41 -14.58 2.46
N THR A 141 -9.87 -13.87 1.47
CA THR A 141 -9.54 -12.43 1.57
C THR A 141 -10.60 -11.53 0.93
N CYS A 142 -11.71 -12.09 0.47
CA CYS A 142 -12.83 -11.33 -0.08
C CYS A 142 -13.58 -10.61 1.04
N ASN A 143 -13.90 -9.34 0.83
CA ASN A 143 -14.56 -8.43 1.78
C ASN A 143 -13.82 -8.34 3.11
N SER A 144 -12.49 -8.27 3.05
CA SER A 144 -11.65 -8.17 4.24
C SER A 144 -10.46 -7.24 4.05
N VAL A 145 -9.87 -6.89 5.20
CA VAL A 145 -8.58 -6.20 5.30
C VAL A 145 -7.49 -7.27 5.43
N VAL A 146 -6.44 -7.16 4.63
CA VAL A 146 -5.25 -8.00 4.72
C VAL A 146 -4.05 -7.14 5.12
N ILE A 147 -3.45 -7.49 6.25
CA ILE A 147 -2.25 -6.82 6.78
C ILE A 147 -1.03 -7.69 6.47
N VAL A 148 -0.11 -7.17 5.67
CA VAL A 148 1.14 -7.85 5.32
C VAL A 148 2.21 -7.48 6.35
N ARG A 149 2.35 -8.35 7.36
CA ARG A 149 3.28 -8.17 8.49
C ARG A 149 4.08 -9.44 8.81
N PRO A 150 5.01 -9.85 7.92
CA PRO A 150 5.91 -10.95 8.23
C PRO A 150 6.84 -10.57 9.41
N PRO A 151 6.98 -11.43 10.44
CA PRO A 151 7.80 -11.13 11.62
C PRO A 151 9.27 -10.85 11.30
N SER A 152 9.81 -11.47 10.24
CA SER A 152 11.18 -11.32 9.79
C SER A 152 11.52 -9.93 9.25
N TYR A 153 10.51 -9.15 8.85
CA TYR A 153 10.73 -7.82 8.25
C TYR A 153 10.43 -6.67 9.24
N VAL A 154 10.24 -7.01 10.51
CA VAL A 154 10.03 -6.02 11.58
C VAL A 154 11.38 -5.47 12.02
N VAL A 155 11.61 -4.18 11.80
CA VAL A 155 12.89 -3.51 12.10
C VAL A 155 12.64 -2.11 12.67
N SER A 156 13.54 -1.63 13.52
CA SER A 156 13.57 -0.24 14.01
C SER A 156 14.62 0.56 13.23
N GLN A 157 14.53 1.90 13.20
CA GLN A 157 15.52 2.72 12.50
C GLN A 157 16.95 2.50 13.02
N LEU A 158 17.15 2.42 14.35
CA LEU A 158 18.48 2.14 14.92
C LEU A 158 19.03 0.78 14.46
N LYS A 159 18.18 -0.25 14.49
CA LYS A 159 18.56 -1.57 13.98
C LYS A 159 18.91 -1.53 12.49
N LEU A 160 18.15 -0.78 11.68
CA LEU A 160 18.41 -0.64 10.25
C LEU A 160 19.77 0.03 9.96
N ILE A 161 20.14 1.05 10.74
CA ILE A 161 21.44 1.73 10.63
C ILE A 161 22.60 0.81 11.03
N SER A 162 22.38 -0.12 11.95
CA SER A 162 23.41 -1.04 12.45
C SER A 162 23.65 -2.29 11.58
N ILE A 163 22.89 -2.47 10.50
CA ILE A 163 23.04 -3.58 9.55
C ILE A 163 24.10 -3.23 8.53
#